data_AF-A0A1V6I5U5-F1
#
_entry.id   AF-A0A1V6I5U5-F1
#
_cell.length_a   1.000
_cell.length_b   1.000
_cell.length_c   1.000
_cell.angle_alpha   90.00
_cell.angle_beta   90.00
_cell.angle_gamma   90.00
#
_symmetry.space_group_name_H-M   'P 1'
#
loop_
_entity.id
_entity.type
_entity.pdbx_description
1 polymer ?
#
loop_
_entity_poly.entity_id
_entity_poly.type
_entity_poly.pdbx_seq_one_letter_code
_entity_poly.pdbx_strand_id
1 'polypeptide(L)'
;MAAIIGGADDITILPHDITLQKSNDFSRRIARNVQLILRDEAHFDNVIDPAGGSYLIENLTKSMAQHAWNLFLQIEDLGGFRTVMENSWIKNEIEKSADNKLNALLKRKSNIIGINNYPNLNETISPNLTKPLINKPKNDNALRIFRVAEPFENLRYRTEQHTLNGNKKPLVYLLPFGDITMRNARANFSRNFFGVAGYEIMDADAYDNDENMLKQISIHNPDIIVLCSSDIEYGSLGINIAKTIRKHYPEKILVVAGNPTESIEILKENGINDFIHIKSNILETLENFHKILNIK
;
A
#
# COMPACT_ATOMS: atom_id res chain seq x y z
N MET A 1 11.82 18.94 11.27
CA MET A 1 11.04 19.29 12.46
C MET A 1 11.42 18.45 13.67
N ALA A 2 11.04 17.17 13.78
CA ALA A 2 11.33 16.36 14.97
C ALA A 2 12.83 16.32 15.36
N ALA A 3 13.73 16.17 14.39
CA ALA A 3 15.18 16.22 14.63
C ALA A 3 15.66 17.57 15.18
N ILE A 4 15.05 18.69 14.76
CA ILE A 4 15.39 20.04 15.26
C ILE A 4 14.92 20.19 16.71
N ILE A 5 13.64 19.84 16.98
CA ILE A 5 13.07 19.90 18.33
C ILE A 5 13.84 19.00 19.30
N GLY A 6 14.29 17.83 18.84
CA GLY A 6 15.11 16.91 19.63
C GLY A 6 16.56 17.35 19.82
N GLY A 7 16.96 18.52 19.29
CA GLY A 7 18.30 19.09 19.52
C GLY A 7 19.43 18.44 18.74
N ALA A 8 19.18 17.90 17.55
CA ALA A 8 20.26 17.37 16.69
C ALA A 8 21.18 18.50 16.20
N ASP A 9 22.49 18.33 16.36
CA ASP A 9 23.49 19.31 15.92
C ASP A 9 23.54 19.47 14.39
N ASP A 10 23.49 18.33 13.69
CA ASP A 10 23.54 18.26 12.22
C ASP A 10 22.30 17.54 11.68
N ILE A 11 21.66 18.15 10.68
CA ILE A 11 20.46 17.61 10.05
C ILE A 11 20.66 17.52 8.55
N THR A 12 20.58 16.30 8.01
CA THR A 12 20.54 16.06 6.56
C THR A 12 19.13 15.68 6.15
N ILE A 13 18.51 16.50 5.29
CA ILE A 13 17.24 16.14 4.64
C ILE A 13 17.56 15.44 3.33
N LEU A 14 17.04 14.22 3.15
CA LEU A 14 17.19 13.48 1.91
C LEU A 14 16.27 14.08 0.83
N PRO A 15 16.74 14.22 -0.42
CA PRO A 15 15.87 14.61 -1.53
C PRO A 15 14.73 13.61 -1.76
N HIS A 16 13.56 14.12 -2.14
CA HIS A 16 12.34 13.32 -2.32
C HIS A 16 12.46 12.23 -3.40
N ASP A 17 13.36 12.39 -4.36
CA ASP A 17 13.55 11.49 -5.50
C ASP A 17 14.66 10.44 -5.27
N ILE A 18 15.28 10.42 -4.08
CA ILE A 18 16.49 9.62 -3.81
C ILE A 18 16.25 8.12 -3.96
N THR A 19 15.02 7.65 -3.81
CA THR A 19 14.66 6.22 -3.96
C THR A 19 14.58 5.80 -5.42
N LEU A 20 14.16 6.70 -6.31
CA LEU A 20 13.89 6.39 -7.72
C LEU A 20 15.09 6.68 -8.62
N GLN A 21 15.81 7.77 -8.33
CA GLN A 21 16.89 8.24 -9.19
C GLN A 21 18.02 8.93 -8.44
N LYS A 22 19.07 9.29 -9.18
CA LYS A 22 20.10 10.21 -8.68
C LYS A 22 19.50 11.61 -8.61
N SER A 23 19.49 12.19 -7.41
CA SER A 23 18.94 13.53 -7.20
C SER A 23 19.62 14.58 -8.08
N ASN A 24 18.82 15.51 -8.58
CA ASN A 24 19.27 16.67 -9.36
C ASN A 24 19.35 17.94 -8.47
N ASP A 25 19.71 19.07 -9.06
CA ASP A 25 19.83 20.34 -8.33
C ASP A 25 18.49 20.82 -7.77
N PHE A 26 17.40 20.56 -8.48
CA PHE A 26 16.06 20.90 -8.01
C PHE A 26 15.72 20.14 -6.72
N SER A 27 15.87 18.82 -6.72
CA SER A 27 15.56 17.98 -5.56
C SER A 27 16.46 18.29 -4.35
N ARG A 28 17.74 18.57 -4.58
CA ARG A 28 18.68 19.04 -3.54
C ARG A 28 18.29 20.41 -2.99
N ARG A 29 17.89 21.35 -3.86
CA ARG A 29 17.44 22.68 -3.46
C ARG A 29 16.22 22.60 -2.55
N ILE A 30 15.23 21.77 -2.90
CA ILE A 30 14.06 21.54 -2.04
C ILE A 30 14.48 20.99 -0.67
N ALA A 31 15.30 19.94 -0.64
CA ALA A 31 15.77 19.34 0.61
C ALA A 31 16.47 20.35 1.54
N ARG A 32 17.37 21.18 0.99
CA ARG A 32 18.03 22.25 1.74
C ARG A 32 17.04 23.33 2.20
N ASN A 33 16.17 23.80 1.30
CA ASN A 33 15.27 24.90 1.59
C ASN A 33 14.27 24.56 2.71
N VAL A 34 13.89 23.29 2.88
CA VAL A 34 13.05 22.89 4.05
C VAL A 34 13.74 23.26 5.37
N GLN A 35 15.06 23.12 5.47
CA GLN A 35 15.79 23.52 6.68
C GLN A 35 15.80 25.04 6.86
N LEU A 36 16.03 25.77 5.76
CA LEU A 36 16.05 27.23 5.77
C LEU A 36 14.69 27.81 6.15
N ILE A 37 13.60 27.29 5.59
CA ILE A 37 12.23 27.71 5.95
C ILE A 37 11.97 27.44 7.44
N LEU A 38 12.33 26.25 7.94
CA LEU A 38 12.10 25.91 9.35
C LEU A 38 12.87 26.83 10.31
N ARG A 39 14.05 27.30 9.92
CA ARG A 39 14.86 28.23 10.70
C ARG A 39 14.40 29.68 10.51
N ASP A 40 14.49 30.19 9.28
CA ASP A 40 14.38 31.61 8.96
C ASP A 40 12.92 32.12 8.96
N GLU A 41 11.95 31.25 8.67
CA GLU A 41 10.52 31.63 8.59
C GLU A 41 9.69 31.05 9.74
N ALA A 42 9.99 29.82 10.18
CA ALA A 42 9.26 29.17 11.27
C ALA A 42 9.97 29.27 12.64
N HIS A 43 11.16 29.86 12.69
CA HIS A 43 11.87 30.23 13.93
C HIS A 43 12.13 29.06 14.89
N PHE A 44 12.40 27.87 14.36
CA PHE A 44 12.71 26.68 15.16
C PHE A 44 14.05 26.76 15.92
N ASP A 45 14.84 27.80 15.70
CA ASP A 45 16.13 28.08 16.34
C ASP A 45 16.06 29.06 17.52
N ASN A 46 14.89 29.69 17.75
CA ASN A 46 14.76 30.73 18.78
C ASN A 46 14.64 30.20 20.22
N VAL A 47 14.19 28.96 20.40
CA VAL A 47 13.91 28.37 21.72
C VAL A 47 14.67 27.07 21.88
N ILE A 48 15.43 26.98 22.97
CA ILE A 48 16.12 25.75 23.37
C ILE A 48 15.09 24.77 23.93
N ASP A 49 15.11 23.54 23.41
CA ASP A 49 14.23 22.42 23.81
C ASP A 49 12.75 22.84 24.02
N PRO A 50 12.03 23.24 22.95
CA PRO A 50 10.65 23.69 23.07
C PRO A 50 9.69 22.60 23.53
N ALA A 51 10.11 21.33 23.53
CA ALA A 51 9.30 20.20 24.02
C ALA A 51 9.51 19.91 25.51
N GLY A 52 10.53 20.50 26.14
CA GLY A 52 10.84 20.32 27.56
C GLY A 52 9.66 20.65 28.47
N GLY A 53 9.41 19.78 29.45
CA GLY A 53 8.27 19.92 30.37
C GLY A 53 6.93 19.45 29.82
N SER A 54 6.84 19.04 28.55
CA SER A 54 5.66 18.34 28.03
C SER A 54 5.53 16.97 28.69
N TYR A 55 4.50 16.78 29.53
CA TYR A 55 4.26 15.51 30.23
C TYR A 55 4.32 14.29 29.30
N LEU A 56 3.75 14.41 28.09
CA LEU A 56 3.76 13.34 27.09
C LEU A 56 5.18 13.04 26.60
N ILE A 57 5.93 14.07 26.20
CA ILE A 57 7.27 13.89 25.64
C ILE A 57 8.24 13.41 26.71
N GLU A 58 8.19 13.97 27.92
CA GLU A 58 9.02 13.54 29.05
C GLU A 58 8.81 12.05 29.39
N ASN A 59 7.54 11.63 29.47
CA ASN A 59 7.23 10.24 29.76
C ASN A 59 7.64 9.31 28.61
N LEU A 60 7.45 9.74 27.36
CA LEU A 60 7.86 8.96 26.20
C LEU A 60 9.39 8.85 26.11
N THR A 61 10.12 9.93 26.35
CA THR A 61 11.59 9.97 26.42
C THR A 61 12.10 9.01 27.48
N LYS A 62 11.54 9.05 28.70
CA LYS A 62 11.89 8.11 29.78
C LYS A 62 11.61 6.66 29.38
N SER A 63 10.45 6.39 28.79
CA SER A 63 10.07 5.05 28.35
C SER A 63 11.01 4.52 27.26
N MET A 64 11.32 5.33 26.25
CA MET A 64 12.25 4.97 25.18
C MET A 64 13.66 4.71 25.71
N ALA A 65 14.17 5.58 26.60
CA ALA A 65 15.46 5.40 27.25
C ALA A 65 15.52 4.10 28.05
N GLN A 66 14.47 3.77 28.82
CA GLN A 66 14.43 2.52 29.58
C GLN A 66 14.43 1.28 28.68
N HIS A 67 13.66 1.27 27.58
CA HIS A 67 13.64 0.15 26.65
C HIS A 67 14.97 -0.01 25.92
N ALA A 68 15.58 1.10 25.48
CA ALA A 68 16.90 1.09 24.86
C ALA A 68 17.99 0.60 25.84
N TRP A 69 17.91 1.02 27.11
CA TRP A 69 18.83 0.56 28.16
C TRP A 69 18.70 -0.93 28.43
N ASN A 70 17.47 -1.45 28.49
CA ASN A 70 17.23 -2.89 28.65
C ASN A 70 17.78 -3.70 27.47
N LEU A 71 17.62 -3.21 26.23
CA LEU A 71 18.21 -3.83 25.05
C LEU A 71 19.75 -3.79 25.09
N PHE A 72 20.32 -2.68 25.55
CA PHE A 72 21.76 -2.56 25.74
C PHE A 72 22.29 -3.60 26.75
N LEU A 73 21.65 -3.73 27.91
CA LEU A 73 22.03 -4.74 28.91
C LEU A 73 21.92 -6.17 28.37
N GLN A 74 20.87 -6.48 27.60
CA GLN A 74 20.76 -7.78 26.93
C GLN A 74 21.91 -8.05 25.96
N ILE A 75 22.36 -7.04 25.22
CA ILE A 75 23.52 -7.17 24.32
C ILE A 75 24.81 -7.42 25.12
N GLU A 76 24.99 -6.73 26.25
CA GLU A 76 26.14 -6.94 27.13
C GLU A 76 26.15 -8.36 27.73
N ASP A 77 25.01 -8.86 28.21
CA ASP A 77 24.86 -10.23 28.74
C ASP A 77 25.15 -11.31 27.68
N LEU A 78 24.89 -11.02 26.41
CA LEU A 78 25.20 -11.88 25.26
C LEU A 78 26.67 -11.80 24.81
N GLY A 79 27.53 -11.09 25.54
CA GLY A 79 28.96 -10.97 25.24
C GLY A 79 29.32 -9.75 24.38
N GLY A 80 28.48 -8.72 24.38
CA GLY A 80 28.72 -7.42 23.75
C GLY A 80 28.42 -7.38 22.25
N PHE A 81 28.45 -6.15 21.69
CA PHE A 81 28.00 -5.83 20.33
C PHE A 81 28.64 -6.70 19.23
N ARG A 82 29.94 -6.96 19.33
CA ARG A 82 30.66 -7.73 18.30
C ARG A 82 30.14 -9.17 18.22
N THR A 83 29.97 -9.81 19.36
CA THR A 83 29.49 -11.19 19.48
C THR A 83 28.07 -11.32 18.93
N VAL A 84 27.17 -10.40 19.27
CA VAL A 84 25.79 -10.41 18.77
C VAL A 84 25.66 -10.03 17.29
N MET A 85 26.66 -9.37 16.72
CA MET A 85 26.73 -9.10 15.29
C MET A 85 27.23 -10.34 14.53
N GLU A 86 28.25 -11.02 15.03
CA GLU A 86 28.81 -12.24 14.42
C GLU A 86 27.83 -13.41 14.45
N ASN A 87 27.02 -13.54 15.51
CA ASN A 87 25.98 -14.58 15.62
C ASN A 87 24.64 -14.22 14.95
N SER A 88 24.58 -13.09 14.20
CA SER A 88 23.39 -12.61 13.49
C SER A 88 22.17 -12.25 14.36
N TRP A 89 22.33 -12.09 15.68
CA TRP A 89 21.23 -11.70 16.57
C TRP A 89 20.62 -10.34 16.18
N ILE A 90 21.47 -9.33 15.93
CA ILE A 90 21.01 -7.98 15.52
C ILE A 90 20.20 -8.05 14.22
N LYS A 91 20.67 -8.85 13.25
CA LYS A 91 19.99 -9.04 11.97
C LYS A 91 18.59 -9.62 12.17
N ASN A 92 18.47 -10.67 12.97
CA ASN A 92 17.20 -11.32 13.27
C ASN A 92 16.20 -10.36 13.95
N GLU A 93 16.66 -9.54 14.90
CA GLU A 93 15.77 -8.56 15.57
C GLU A 93 15.30 -7.44 14.62
N ILE A 94 16.18 -6.96 13.74
CA ILE A 94 15.81 -5.97 12.71
C ILE A 94 14.83 -6.58 11.70
N GLU A 95 15.06 -7.81 11.24
CA GLU A 95 14.18 -8.52 10.31
C GLU A 95 12.80 -8.76 10.94
N LYS A 96 12.72 -9.20 12.20
CA LYS A 96 11.44 -9.29 12.94
C LYS A 96 10.71 -7.95 13.01
N SER A 97 11.42 -6.85 13.25
CA SER A 97 10.82 -5.51 13.28
C SER A 97 10.29 -5.09 11.89
N ALA A 98 11.06 -5.40 10.83
CA ALA A 98 10.65 -5.16 9.45
C ALA A 98 9.40 -5.97 9.08
N ASP A 99 9.35 -7.25 9.42
CA ASP A 99 8.21 -8.14 9.18
C ASP A 99 6.97 -7.68 9.93
N ASN A 100 7.11 -7.23 11.18
CA ASN A 100 6.00 -6.67 11.95
C ASN A 100 5.43 -5.40 11.28
N LYS A 101 6.28 -4.50 10.80
CA LYS A 101 5.86 -3.30 10.06
C LYS A 101 5.17 -3.66 8.75
N LEU A 102 5.73 -4.60 7.99
CA LEU A 102 5.14 -5.09 6.75
C LEU A 102 3.76 -5.71 7.04
N ASN A 103 3.67 -6.64 7.99
CA ASN A 103 2.40 -7.28 8.37
C ASN A 103 1.34 -6.27 8.83
N ALA A 104 1.73 -5.21 9.54
CA ALA A 104 0.81 -4.13 9.90
C ALA A 104 0.30 -3.38 8.66
N LEU A 105 1.17 -3.12 7.67
CA LEU A 105 0.81 -2.48 6.40
C LEU A 105 -0.10 -3.39 5.55
N LEU A 106 0.21 -4.68 5.47
CA LEU A 106 -0.56 -5.70 4.74
C LEU A 106 -1.99 -5.85 5.28
N LYS A 107 -2.15 -5.75 6.59
CA LYS A 107 -3.44 -5.80 7.29
C LYS A 107 -4.10 -4.42 7.40
N ARG A 108 -3.58 -3.40 6.72
CA ARG A 108 -4.06 -1.99 6.75
C ARG A 108 -4.21 -1.42 8.17
N LYS A 109 -3.41 -1.92 9.12
CA LYS A 109 -3.26 -1.33 10.46
C LYS A 109 -2.34 -0.11 10.43
N SER A 110 -1.48 -0.02 9.42
CA SER A 110 -0.66 1.13 9.11
C SER A 110 -0.98 1.61 7.70
N ASN A 111 -0.91 2.93 7.49
CA ASN A 111 -1.22 3.58 6.22
C ASN A 111 0.00 4.34 5.71
N ILE A 112 0.35 4.11 4.45
CA ILE A 112 1.30 4.91 3.68
C ILE A 112 0.51 5.57 2.55
N ILE A 113 0.31 6.88 2.69
CA ILE A 113 -0.44 7.69 1.73
C ILE A 113 0.27 7.67 0.38
N GLY A 114 -0.50 7.48 -0.69
CA GLY A 114 0.00 7.35 -2.05
C GLY A 114 0.44 5.93 -2.43
N ILE A 115 0.58 5.01 -1.46
CA ILE A 115 1.01 3.62 -1.70
C ILE A 115 -0.13 2.65 -1.47
N ASN A 116 -0.42 2.31 -0.20
CA ASN A 116 -1.48 1.35 0.14
C ASN A 116 -2.82 2.02 0.44
N ASN A 117 -2.83 3.35 0.54
CA ASN A 117 -4.01 4.16 0.79
C ASN A 117 -3.97 5.42 -0.07
N TYR A 118 -5.07 5.70 -0.77
CA TYR A 118 -5.18 6.79 -1.75
C TYR A 118 -4.04 6.83 -2.78
N PRO A 119 -3.80 5.74 -3.53
CA PRO A 119 -2.80 5.75 -4.59
C PRO A 119 -3.21 6.71 -5.71
N ASN A 120 -2.23 7.38 -6.31
CA ASN A 120 -2.47 8.15 -7.52
C ASN A 120 -2.62 7.18 -8.70
N LEU A 121 -3.76 7.22 -9.39
CA LEU A 121 -4.03 6.34 -10.55
C LEU A 121 -3.36 6.81 -11.84
N ASN A 122 -2.98 8.10 -11.88
CA ASN A 122 -2.41 8.76 -13.05
C ASN A 122 -0.88 8.92 -12.95
N GLU A 123 -0.27 8.42 -11.88
CA GLU A 123 1.19 8.43 -11.80
C GLU A 123 1.79 7.42 -12.77
N THR A 124 2.99 7.75 -13.25
CA THR A 124 3.77 6.87 -14.13
C THR A 124 5.17 6.81 -13.59
N ILE A 125 5.76 5.62 -13.55
CA ILE A 125 7.19 5.47 -13.27
C ILE A 125 7.95 5.72 -14.56
N SER A 126 9.07 6.42 -14.46
CA SER A 126 9.98 6.59 -15.60
C SER A 126 10.41 5.21 -16.10
N PRO A 127 10.37 4.95 -17.42
CA PRO A 127 10.84 3.69 -17.98
C PRO A 127 12.35 3.48 -17.74
N ASN A 128 13.07 4.56 -17.42
CA ASN A 128 14.50 4.55 -17.13
C ASN A 128 14.78 4.69 -15.62
N LEU A 129 14.27 3.74 -14.81
CA LEU A 129 14.66 3.65 -13.42
C LEU A 129 16.18 3.43 -13.32
N THR A 130 16.85 4.27 -12.54
CA THR A 130 18.30 4.17 -12.33
C THR A 130 18.67 3.43 -11.04
N LYS A 131 17.68 3.12 -10.20
CA LYS A 131 17.85 2.41 -8.93
C LYS A 131 16.89 1.21 -8.85
N PRO A 132 17.31 0.11 -8.20
CA PRO A 132 16.42 -1.02 -7.96
C PRO A 132 15.35 -0.64 -6.93
N LEU A 133 14.09 -1.04 -7.18
CA LEU A 133 12.98 -0.82 -6.24
C LEU A 133 13.15 -1.65 -4.97
N ILE A 134 13.69 -2.86 -5.10
CA ILE A 134 13.97 -3.78 -4.00
C ILE A 134 15.48 -3.79 -3.73
N ASN A 135 15.86 -3.37 -2.53
CA ASN A 135 17.25 -3.47 -2.09
C ASN A 135 17.58 -4.91 -1.70
N LYS A 136 18.65 -5.46 -2.28
CA LYS A 136 19.19 -6.77 -1.91
C LYS A 136 20.30 -6.61 -0.88
N PRO A 137 20.41 -7.52 0.11
CA PRO A 137 21.57 -7.56 0.98
C PRO A 137 22.82 -7.92 0.16
N LYS A 138 24.00 -7.51 0.63
CA LYS A 138 25.27 -7.83 -0.04
C LYS A 138 25.62 -9.33 0.06
N ASN A 139 25.19 -9.99 1.14
CA ASN A 139 25.32 -11.42 1.43
C ASN A 139 24.32 -11.80 2.53
N ASP A 140 24.23 -13.08 2.90
CA ASP A 140 23.22 -13.62 3.83
C ASP A 140 23.27 -13.01 5.24
N ASN A 141 24.44 -12.47 5.65
CA ASN A 141 24.64 -11.87 6.97
C ASN A 141 24.56 -10.33 6.94
N ALA A 142 24.48 -9.72 5.76
CA ALA A 142 24.42 -8.27 5.62
C ALA A 142 23.01 -7.73 5.84
N LEU A 143 22.90 -6.62 6.58
CA LEU A 143 21.67 -5.85 6.63
C LEU A 143 21.36 -5.25 5.25
N ARG A 144 20.08 -5.23 4.89
CA ARG A 144 19.59 -4.48 3.74
C ARG A 144 18.78 -3.28 4.21
N ILE A 145 18.78 -2.22 3.41
CA ILE A 145 17.86 -1.09 3.62
C ILE A 145 16.47 -1.53 3.15
N PHE A 146 15.60 -1.90 4.10
CA PHE A 146 14.22 -2.24 3.81
C PHE A 146 13.33 -1.00 3.83
N ARG A 147 12.58 -0.77 2.74
CA ARG A 147 11.51 0.22 2.71
C ARG A 147 10.19 -0.53 2.76
N VAL A 148 9.32 -0.21 3.72
CA VAL A 148 8.04 -0.93 3.89
C VAL A 148 7.14 -0.83 2.64
N ALA A 149 7.32 0.21 1.81
CA ALA A 149 6.62 0.40 0.55
C ALA A 149 7.16 -0.47 -0.62
N GLU A 150 8.36 -1.04 -0.53
CA GLU A 150 9.01 -1.75 -1.64
C GLU A 150 8.16 -2.86 -2.29
N PRO A 151 7.33 -3.65 -1.56
CA PRO A 151 6.57 -4.72 -2.21
C PRO A 151 5.43 -4.16 -3.06
N PHE A 152 4.83 -3.05 -2.63
CA PHE A 152 3.76 -2.36 -3.35
C PHE A 152 4.29 -1.60 -4.57
N GLU A 153 5.45 -0.97 -4.44
CA GLU A 153 6.12 -0.33 -5.57
C GLU A 153 6.53 -1.36 -6.63
N ASN A 154 7.03 -2.54 -6.21
CA ASN A 154 7.35 -3.63 -7.13
C ASN A 154 6.09 -4.16 -7.84
N LEU A 155 4.98 -4.30 -7.12
CA LEU A 155 3.69 -4.67 -7.70
C LEU A 155 3.28 -3.68 -8.80
N ARG A 156 3.26 -2.37 -8.51
CA ARG A 156 2.92 -1.32 -9.48
C ARG A 156 3.87 -1.32 -10.67
N TYR A 157 5.17 -1.42 -10.42
CA TYR A 157 6.19 -1.45 -11.47
C TYR A 157 5.96 -2.60 -12.45
N ARG A 158 5.59 -3.79 -11.97
CA ARG A 158 5.27 -4.94 -12.83
C ARG A 158 4.08 -4.68 -13.74
N THR A 159 3.03 -4.03 -13.24
CA THR A 159 1.88 -3.60 -14.06
C THR A 159 2.31 -2.61 -15.15
N GLU A 160 3.17 -1.66 -14.81
CA GLU A 160 3.69 -0.70 -15.79
C GLU A 160 4.57 -1.37 -16.85
N GLN A 161 5.49 -2.26 -16.45
CA GLN A 161 6.31 -3.04 -17.37
C GLN A 161 5.46 -3.92 -18.28
N HIS A 162 4.40 -4.54 -17.74
CA HIS A 162 3.43 -5.30 -18.52
C HIS A 162 2.81 -4.45 -19.64
N THR A 163 2.44 -3.21 -19.31
CA THR A 163 1.87 -2.24 -20.27
C THR A 163 2.91 -1.75 -21.28
N LEU A 164 4.14 -1.43 -20.83
CA LEU A 164 5.23 -0.99 -21.71
C LEU A 164 5.67 -2.07 -22.70
N ASN A 165 5.51 -3.35 -22.34
CA ASN A 165 5.73 -4.49 -23.24
C ASN A 165 4.60 -4.72 -24.25
N GLY A 166 3.65 -3.79 -24.36
CA GLY A 166 2.58 -3.80 -25.36
C GLY A 166 1.31 -4.56 -24.93
N ASN A 167 1.23 -5.03 -23.69
CA ASN A 167 0.00 -5.64 -23.19
C ASN A 167 -0.99 -4.56 -22.73
N LYS A 168 -2.28 -4.91 -22.70
CA LYS A 168 -3.33 -4.04 -22.17
C LYS A 168 -3.10 -3.83 -20.66
N LYS A 169 -3.21 -2.59 -20.20
CA LYS A 169 -3.26 -2.29 -18.76
C LYS A 169 -4.54 -2.93 -18.17
N PRO A 170 -4.46 -3.72 -17.08
CA PRO A 170 -5.63 -4.36 -16.51
C PRO A 170 -6.69 -3.33 -16.12
N LEU A 171 -7.93 -3.55 -16.58
CA LEU A 171 -9.07 -2.70 -16.29
C LEU A 171 -9.96 -3.34 -15.22
N VAL A 172 -10.17 -2.60 -14.13
CA VAL A 172 -11.13 -2.92 -13.07
C VAL A 172 -12.37 -2.06 -13.23
N TYR A 173 -13.50 -2.70 -13.45
CA TYR A 173 -14.80 -2.06 -13.61
C TYR A 173 -15.61 -2.15 -12.33
N LEU A 174 -15.92 -1.02 -11.72
CA LEU A 174 -16.70 -0.93 -10.50
C LEU A 174 -18.18 -0.90 -10.87
N LEU A 175 -18.93 -1.92 -10.47
CA LEU A 175 -20.32 -2.11 -10.81
C LEU A 175 -21.22 -1.89 -9.57
N PRO A 176 -21.69 -0.64 -9.35
CA PRO A 176 -22.53 -0.30 -8.21
C PRO A 176 -24.00 -0.68 -8.43
N PHE A 177 -24.65 -1.26 -7.43
CA PHE A 177 -26.09 -1.50 -7.42
C PHE A 177 -26.67 -1.30 -6.02
N GLY A 178 -27.99 -1.29 -5.91
CA GLY A 178 -28.66 -1.19 -4.62
C GLY A 178 -28.45 0.16 -3.91
N ASP A 179 -28.33 0.11 -2.58
CA ASP A 179 -28.19 1.28 -1.71
C ASP A 179 -27.04 2.20 -2.11
N ILE A 180 -27.36 3.50 -2.27
CA ILE A 180 -26.44 4.53 -2.78
C ILE A 180 -25.25 4.73 -1.84
N THR A 181 -25.47 4.69 -0.52
CA THR A 181 -24.42 4.94 0.46
C THR A 181 -23.41 3.80 0.44
N MET A 182 -23.91 2.57 0.48
CA MET A 182 -23.08 1.37 0.52
C MET A 182 -22.35 1.13 -0.80
N ARG A 183 -23.02 1.27 -1.94
CA ARG A 183 -22.38 1.06 -3.25
C ARG A 183 -21.26 2.07 -3.50
N ASN A 184 -21.42 3.34 -3.11
CA ASN A 184 -20.37 4.35 -3.22
C ASN A 184 -19.20 4.07 -2.26
N ALA A 185 -19.49 3.66 -1.02
CA ALA A 185 -18.44 3.28 -0.07
C ALA A 185 -17.63 2.07 -0.57
N ARG A 186 -18.29 1.06 -1.15
CA ARG A 186 -17.64 -0.11 -1.74
C ARG A 186 -16.86 0.22 -3.00
N ALA A 187 -17.41 1.04 -3.90
CA ALA A 187 -16.69 1.51 -5.08
C ALA A 187 -15.41 2.27 -4.68
N ASN A 188 -15.50 3.18 -3.70
CA ASN A 188 -14.33 3.90 -3.18
C ASN A 188 -13.30 2.98 -2.53
N PHE A 189 -13.74 1.98 -1.77
CA PHE A 189 -12.86 0.96 -1.22
C PHE A 189 -12.12 0.19 -2.32
N SER A 190 -12.86 -0.29 -3.33
CA SER A 190 -12.34 -1.09 -4.45
C SER A 190 -11.37 -0.29 -5.32
N ARG A 191 -11.68 0.98 -5.60
CA ARG A 191 -10.78 1.90 -6.31
C ARG A 191 -9.45 2.02 -5.59
N ASN A 192 -9.49 2.28 -4.28
CA ASN A 192 -8.27 2.35 -3.47
C ASN A 192 -7.55 1.00 -3.42
N PHE A 193 -8.27 -0.12 -3.35
CA PHE A 193 -7.70 -1.47 -3.27
C PHE A 193 -6.92 -1.84 -4.52
N PHE A 194 -7.56 -1.80 -5.69
CA PHE A 194 -6.94 -2.17 -6.96
C PHE A 194 -6.00 -1.09 -7.50
N GLY A 195 -6.25 0.17 -7.16
CA GLY A 195 -5.37 1.28 -7.50
C GLY A 195 -3.95 1.09 -6.96
N VAL A 196 -3.75 0.32 -5.89
CA VAL A 196 -2.41 0.01 -5.34
C VAL A 196 -1.55 -0.74 -6.35
N ALA A 197 -2.13 -1.68 -7.11
CA ALA A 197 -1.45 -2.43 -8.15
C ALA A 197 -1.17 -1.61 -9.42
N GLY A 198 -1.64 -0.36 -9.47
CA GLY A 198 -1.52 0.49 -10.65
C GLY A 198 -2.46 0.07 -11.78
N TYR A 199 -3.55 -0.65 -11.50
CA TYR A 199 -4.56 -0.99 -12.50
C TYR A 199 -5.35 0.25 -12.95
N GLU A 200 -5.91 0.18 -14.15
CA GLU A 200 -6.90 1.16 -14.58
C GLU A 200 -8.22 0.89 -13.88
N ILE A 201 -8.86 1.94 -13.36
CA ILE A 201 -10.11 1.83 -12.61
C ILE A 201 -11.18 2.67 -13.32
N MET A 202 -12.34 2.08 -13.55
CA MET A 202 -13.47 2.73 -14.19
C MET A 202 -14.76 2.43 -13.43
N ASP A 203 -15.58 3.45 -13.20
CA ASP A 203 -16.92 3.29 -12.65
C ASP A 203 -17.92 3.02 -13.77
N ALA A 204 -18.90 2.17 -13.50
CA ALA A 204 -20.02 2.02 -14.41
C ALA A 204 -20.89 3.27 -14.43
N ASP A 205 -21.37 3.62 -15.63
CA ASP A 205 -22.46 4.57 -15.78
C ASP A 205 -23.74 3.97 -15.17
N ALA A 206 -24.69 4.84 -14.82
CA ALA A 206 -25.99 4.39 -14.33
C ALA A 206 -26.66 3.43 -15.35
N TYR A 207 -27.23 2.34 -14.83
CA TYR A 207 -27.94 1.35 -15.62
C TYR A 207 -29.20 0.90 -14.88
N ASP A 208 -30.29 0.72 -15.62
CA ASP A 208 -31.60 0.40 -15.06
C ASP A 208 -32.04 -1.05 -15.35
N ASN A 209 -31.27 -1.77 -16.18
CA ASN A 209 -31.56 -3.15 -16.59
C ASN A 209 -30.30 -3.90 -17.03
N ASP A 210 -30.43 -5.23 -17.14
CA ASP A 210 -29.36 -6.14 -17.52
C ASP A 210 -28.80 -5.86 -18.94
N GLU A 211 -29.63 -5.43 -19.89
CA GLU A 211 -29.19 -5.14 -21.26
C GLU A 211 -28.21 -3.96 -21.30
N ASN A 212 -28.54 -2.87 -20.60
CA ASN A 212 -27.67 -1.70 -20.48
C ASN A 212 -26.38 -2.04 -19.74
N MET A 213 -26.46 -2.81 -18.64
CA MET A 213 -25.29 -3.30 -17.92
C MET A 213 -24.36 -4.12 -18.82
N LEU A 214 -24.90 -5.12 -19.54
CA LEU A 214 -24.13 -5.99 -20.42
C LEU A 214 -23.53 -5.22 -21.60
N LYS A 215 -24.24 -4.22 -22.13
CA LYS A 215 -23.75 -3.33 -23.19
C LYS A 215 -22.53 -2.53 -22.71
N GLN A 216 -22.60 -1.93 -21.53
CA GLN A 216 -21.46 -1.20 -20.97
C GLN A 216 -20.25 -2.12 -20.76
N ILE A 217 -20.45 -3.31 -20.18
CA ILE A 217 -19.38 -4.30 -20.00
C ILE A 217 -18.76 -4.70 -21.35
N SER A 218 -19.57 -4.85 -22.39
CA SER A 218 -19.11 -5.16 -23.75
C SER A 218 -18.22 -4.05 -24.32
N ILE A 219 -18.64 -2.79 -24.17
CA ILE A 219 -17.93 -1.61 -24.68
C ILE A 219 -16.54 -1.48 -24.05
N HIS A 220 -16.47 -1.59 -22.72
CA HIS A 220 -15.22 -1.35 -21.99
C HIS A 220 -14.34 -2.59 -21.89
N ASN A 221 -14.92 -3.79 -22.06
CA ASN A 221 -14.23 -5.08 -22.04
C ASN A 221 -13.24 -5.21 -20.84
N PRO A 222 -13.71 -5.03 -19.60
CA PRO A 222 -12.84 -5.04 -18.42
C PRO A 222 -12.25 -6.43 -18.16
N ASP A 223 -11.19 -6.50 -17.36
CA ASP A 223 -10.55 -7.75 -16.96
C ASP A 223 -11.13 -8.25 -15.62
N ILE A 224 -11.40 -7.30 -14.73
CA ILE A 224 -12.00 -7.53 -13.41
C ILE A 224 -13.29 -6.69 -13.32
N ILE A 225 -14.39 -7.30 -12.87
CA ILE A 225 -15.65 -6.60 -12.55
C ILE A 225 -15.90 -6.75 -11.04
N VAL A 226 -16.03 -5.62 -10.35
CA VAL A 226 -16.20 -5.57 -8.91
C VAL A 226 -17.63 -5.17 -8.57
N LEU A 227 -18.38 -6.11 -8.01
CA LEU A 227 -19.71 -5.88 -7.46
C LEU A 227 -19.61 -5.02 -6.20
N CYS A 228 -20.32 -3.89 -6.20
CA CYS A 228 -20.27 -2.89 -5.15
C CYS A 228 -21.68 -2.61 -4.61
N SER A 229 -22.03 -3.19 -3.46
CA SER A 229 -23.34 -3.06 -2.79
C SER A 229 -23.22 -3.32 -1.29
N SER A 230 -24.34 -3.32 -0.57
CA SER A 230 -24.39 -3.83 0.80
C SER A 230 -24.27 -5.36 0.87
N ASP A 231 -23.88 -5.87 2.03
CA ASP A 231 -23.70 -7.30 2.26
C ASP A 231 -25.01 -8.10 2.12
N ILE A 232 -26.16 -7.46 2.41
CA ILE A 232 -27.50 -8.04 2.26
C ILE A 232 -27.89 -8.18 0.78
N GLU A 233 -27.61 -7.16 -0.02
CA GLU A 233 -27.98 -7.12 -1.44
C GLU A 233 -27.14 -8.09 -2.28
N TYR A 234 -25.93 -8.45 -1.85
CA TYR A 234 -25.15 -9.50 -2.52
C TYR A 234 -25.90 -10.85 -2.52
N GLY A 235 -26.55 -11.21 -1.41
CA GLY A 235 -27.30 -12.46 -1.27
C GLY A 235 -28.62 -12.51 -2.02
N SER A 236 -29.02 -11.43 -2.71
CA SER A 236 -30.23 -11.36 -3.51
C SER A 236 -29.91 -10.87 -4.92
N LEU A 237 -29.86 -9.56 -5.11
CA LEU A 237 -29.60 -8.92 -6.41
C LEU A 237 -28.21 -9.27 -6.95
N GLY A 238 -27.20 -9.34 -6.08
CA GLY A 238 -25.83 -9.67 -6.48
C GLY A 238 -25.68 -11.03 -7.14
N ILE A 239 -26.41 -12.06 -6.66
CA ILE A 239 -26.41 -13.40 -7.29
C ILE A 239 -26.97 -13.34 -8.71
N ASN A 240 -28.08 -12.61 -8.91
CA ASN A 240 -28.70 -12.50 -10.22
C ASN A 240 -27.77 -11.78 -11.20
N ILE A 241 -27.20 -10.64 -10.78
CA ILE A 241 -26.20 -9.90 -11.58
C ILE A 241 -25.01 -10.79 -11.92
N ALA A 242 -24.47 -11.54 -10.95
CA ALA A 242 -23.35 -12.43 -11.16
C ALA A 242 -23.65 -13.54 -12.17
N LYS A 243 -24.82 -14.19 -12.05
CA LYS A 243 -25.30 -15.20 -13.02
C LYS A 243 -25.41 -14.61 -14.42
N THR A 244 -26.01 -13.42 -14.55
CA THR A 244 -26.15 -12.73 -15.84
C THR A 244 -24.77 -12.46 -16.45
N ILE A 245 -23.83 -11.90 -15.68
CA ILE A 245 -22.48 -11.63 -16.18
C ILE A 245 -21.76 -12.93 -16.56
N ARG A 246 -21.82 -13.97 -15.73
CA ARG A 246 -21.16 -15.27 -15.98
C ARG A 246 -21.68 -15.96 -17.23
N LYS A 247 -22.97 -15.84 -17.51
CA LYS A 247 -23.59 -16.41 -18.72
C LYS A 247 -23.02 -15.80 -20.00
N HIS A 248 -22.72 -14.49 -19.99
CA HIS A 248 -22.24 -13.76 -21.15
C HIS A 248 -20.72 -13.66 -21.23
N TYR A 249 -20.05 -13.62 -20.09
CA TYR A 249 -18.62 -13.35 -19.93
C TYR A 249 -17.98 -14.28 -18.89
N PRO A 250 -17.93 -15.61 -19.16
CA PRO A 250 -17.42 -16.61 -18.22
C PRO A 250 -15.94 -16.41 -17.85
N GLU A 251 -15.16 -15.78 -18.72
CA GLU A 251 -13.73 -15.54 -18.57
C GLU A 251 -13.38 -14.36 -17.66
N LYS A 252 -14.33 -13.45 -17.38
CA LYS A 252 -14.08 -12.24 -16.58
C LYS A 252 -13.88 -12.57 -15.11
N ILE A 253 -13.06 -11.80 -14.41
CA ILE A 253 -12.88 -12.03 -12.99
C ILE A 253 -13.98 -11.28 -12.24
N LEU A 254 -14.81 -11.98 -11.47
CA LEU A 254 -15.87 -11.36 -10.66
C LEU A 254 -15.40 -11.28 -9.22
N VAL A 255 -15.48 -10.08 -8.66
CA VAL A 255 -15.04 -9.79 -7.30
C VAL A 255 -16.19 -9.14 -6.52
N VAL A 256 -16.37 -9.53 -5.26
CA VAL A 256 -17.29 -8.85 -4.34
C VAL A 256 -16.51 -7.93 -3.40
N ALA A 257 -16.94 -6.67 -3.32
CA ALA A 257 -16.42 -5.71 -2.36
C ALA A 257 -17.20 -5.81 -1.03
N GLY A 258 -16.79 -6.71 -0.16
CA GLY A 258 -17.46 -7.01 1.10
C GLY A 258 -17.10 -8.39 1.61
N ASN A 259 -17.64 -8.74 2.78
CA ASN A 259 -17.52 -10.09 3.34
C ASN A 259 -18.89 -10.59 3.79
N PRO A 260 -19.81 -10.86 2.84
CA PRO A 260 -21.20 -11.18 3.15
C PRO A 260 -21.31 -12.63 3.66
N THR A 261 -20.97 -12.85 4.93
CA THR A 261 -20.78 -14.18 5.53
C THR A 261 -21.92 -15.16 5.30
N GLU A 262 -23.16 -14.66 5.26
CA GLU A 262 -24.37 -15.47 5.07
C GLU A 262 -24.57 -15.94 3.63
N SER A 263 -23.96 -15.27 2.64
CA SER A 263 -24.13 -15.58 1.21
C SER A 263 -22.84 -15.97 0.48
N ILE A 264 -21.68 -16.04 1.16
CA ILE A 264 -20.39 -16.38 0.54
C ILE A 264 -20.45 -17.72 -0.20
N GLU A 265 -21.03 -18.76 0.38
CA GLU A 265 -21.09 -20.09 -0.24
C GLU A 265 -21.93 -20.05 -1.53
N ILE A 266 -23.10 -19.43 -1.46
CA ILE A 266 -23.99 -19.27 -2.62
C ILE A 266 -23.32 -18.42 -3.70
N LEU A 267 -22.61 -17.34 -3.33
CA LEU A 267 -21.87 -16.51 -4.29
C LEU A 267 -20.76 -17.31 -4.99
N LYS A 268 -20.04 -18.18 -4.26
CA LYS A 268 -19.03 -19.08 -4.82
C LYS A 268 -19.61 -20.11 -5.78
N GLU A 269 -20.74 -20.74 -5.42
CA GLU A 269 -21.46 -21.66 -6.31
C GLU A 269 -21.89 -20.97 -7.62
N ASN A 270 -22.08 -19.66 -7.59
CA ASN A 270 -22.43 -18.84 -8.75
C ASN A 270 -21.22 -18.15 -9.40
N GLY A 271 -20.00 -18.62 -9.12
CA GLY A 271 -18.79 -18.23 -9.84
C GLY A 271 -18.15 -16.93 -9.37
N ILE A 272 -18.47 -16.45 -8.16
CA ILE A 272 -17.75 -15.39 -7.46
C ILE A 272 -16.80 -16.03 -6.45
N ASN A 273 -15.53 -16.13 -6.82
CA ASN A 273 -14.52 -16.76 -5.99
C ASN A 273 -13.69 -15.76 -5.18
N ASP A 274 -13.74 -14.48 -5.56
CA ASP A 274 -12.87 -13.44 -5.03
C ASP A 274 -13.65 -12.41 -4.21
N PHE A 275 -13.18 -12.17 -2.99
CA PHE A 275 -13.81 -11.26 -2.03
C PHE A 275 -12.75 -10.32 -1.46
N ILE A 276 -12.99 -9.00 -1.57
CA ILE A 276 -12.11 -7.97 -1.01
C ILE A 276 -12.81 -7.20 0.09
N HIS A 277 -12.15 -7.05 1.24
CA HIS A 277 -12.69 -6.37 2.41
C HIS A 277 -11.56 -5.83 3.29
N ILE A 278 -11.91 -5.10 4.36
CA ILE A 278 -10.93 -4.40 5.22
C ILE A 278 -9.89 -5.32 5.89
N LYS A 279 -10.20 -6.62 6.02
CA LYS A 279 -9.29 -7.62 6.61
C LYS A 279 -8.49 -8.40 5.57
N SER A 280 -8.73 -8.20 4.27
CA SER A 280 -7.98 -8.87 3.21
C SER A 280 -6.50 -8.45 3.26
N ASN A 281 -5.59 -9.41 3.09
CA ASN A 281 -4.18 -9.13 2.90
C ASN A 281 -3.98 -8.53 1.51
N ILE A 282 -3.86 -7.20 1.45
CA ILE A 282 -3.87 -6.47 0.17
C ILE A 282 -2.78 -6.94 -0.80
N LEU A 283 -1.55 -7.16 -0.32
CA LEU A 283 -0.44 -7.53 -1.21
C LEU A 283 -0.65 -8.94 -1.76
N GLU A 284 -0.96 -9.90 -0.89
CA GLU A 284 -1.19 -11.29 -1.30
C GLU A 284 -2.36 -11.42 -2.27
N THR A 285 -3.46 -10.72 -2.01
CA THR A 285 -4.62 -10.69 -2.89
C THR A 285 -4.26 -10.10 -4.25
N LEU A 286 -3.57 -8.96 -4.30
CA LEU A 286 -3.17 -8.34 -5.57
C LEU A 286 -2.12 -9.17 -6.33
N GLU A 287 -1.19 -9.83 -5.63
CA GLU A 287 -0.26 -10.79 -6.23
C GLU A 287 -0.99 -11.97 -6.88
N ASN A 288 -2.09 -12.44 -6.29
CA ASN A 288 -2.92 -13.47 -6.91
C ASN A 288 -3.61 -12.95 -8.18
N PHE A 289 -4.12 -11.72 -8.18
CA PHE A 289 -4.65 -11.10 -9.41
C PHE A 289 -3.56 -10.93 -10.48
N HIS A 290 -2.35 -10.52 -10.11
CA HIS A 290 -1.22 -10.47 -11.05
C HIS A 290 -0.95 -11.82 -11.71
N LYS A 291 -0.97 -12.91 -10.93
CA LYS A 291 -0.79 -14.27 -11.46
C LYS A 291 -1.90 -14.65 -12.45
N ILE A 292 -3.16 -14.37 -12.11
CA ILE A 292 -4.32 -14.67 -12.98
C ILE A 292 -4.22 -13.86 -14.30
N LEU A 293 -3.79 -12.60 -14.21
CA LEU A 293 -3.63 -11.69 -15.36
C LEU A 293 -2.29 -11.86 -16.10
N ASN A 294 -1.47 -12.85 -15.72
CA ASN A 294 -0.15 -13.11 -16.30
C ASN A 294 0.82 -11.91 -16.26
N ILE A 295 0.72 -11.08 -15.22
CA ILE A 295 1.64 -9.98 -14.94
C ILE A 295 2.82 -10.54 -14.15
N LYS A 296 3.99 -10.61 -14.80
CA LYS A 296 5.23 -11.14 -14.21
C LYS A 296 5.87 -10.17 -13.25
#